data_AF-A0A396ZY48-F1
#
_entry.id   AF-A0A396ZY48-F1
#
_cell.length_a   1.000
_cell.length_b   1.000
_cell.length_c   1.000
_cell.angle_alpha   90.00
_cell.angle_beta   90.00
_cell.angle_gamma   90.00
#
_symmetry.space_group_name_H-M   'P 1'
#
loop_
_entity.id
_entity.type
_entity.pdbx_description
1 polymer ?
#
loop_
_entity_poly.entity_id
_entity_poly.type
_entity_poly.pdbx_seq_one_letter_code
_entity_poly.pdbx_strand_id
1 'polypeptide(L)'
;RDMGILTVAVVSTPFRSEGPNRTRLAIQGLAALAQSVDTLIVVPNQNLLALSNASTTLVEAFRYADAVLLEGVKGVTDLIVKPGLINLDFADINTILSKAGRAMMGSGQAAGANRAEEAAYAAMSTPLLGDLPTEHATGLLVTIRGGEDMTLYEVDTIMGVIRDTVAESANVIFGTCYDPSIEGSIHVSVIVSGIKMDQFTPPAGKVRKTAADSDVPTTTTDEPAKESTGLFGFFKL
;
A
#
# COMPACT_ATOMS: atom_id res chain seq x y z
N ARG A 1 -15.70 -19.35 -7.30
CA ARG A 1 -14.72 -20.42 -6.98
C ARG A 1 -14.91 -21.67 -7.85
N ASP A 2 -16.13 -22.03 -8.22
CA ASP A 2 -16.45 -23.32 -8.85
C ASP A 2 -15.88 -23.54 -10.27
N MET A 3 -15.41 -22.47 -10.92
CA MET A 3 -14.77 -22.54 -12.26
C MET A 3 -13.24 -22.66 -12.21
N GLY A 4 -12.63 -22.76 -11.02
CA GLY A 4 -11.17 -22.84 -10.89
C GLY A 4 -10.40 -21.56 -11.25
N ILE A 5 -11.08 -20.41 -11.31
CA ILE A 5 -10.48 -19.10 -11.63
C ILE A 5 -9.94 -18.47 -10.34
N LEU A 6 -8.67 -18.04 -10.36
CA LEU A 6 -8.08 -17.23 -9.29
C LEU A 6 -8.88 -15.93 -9.13
N THR A 7 -9.57 -15.79 -7.99
CA THR A 7 -10.47 -14.67 -7.75
C THR A 7 -9.86 -13.71 -6.73
N VAL A 8 -9.44 -12.54 -7.20
CA VAL A 8 -8.91 -11.45 -6.34
C VAL A 8 -9.94 -10.32 -6.30
N ALA A 9 -10.31 -9.89 -5.10
CA ALA A 9 -11.14 -8.70 -4.91
C ALA A 9 -10.32 -7.57 -4.29
N VAL A 10 -10.44 -6.38 -4.89
CA VAL A 10 -9.87 -5.14 -4.38
C VAL A 10 -11.03 -4.24 -3.98
N VAL A 11 -11.16 -3.94 -2.68
CA VAL A 11 -12.31 -3.20 -2.14
C VAL A 11 -11.86 -2.12 -1.17
N SER A 12 -12.60 -1.02 -1.11
CA SER A 12 -12.37 0.02 -0.11
C SER A 12 -13.35 -0.08 1.07
N THR A 13 -12.94 0.42 2.23
CA THR A 13 -13.84 0.65 3.38
C THR A 13 -14.13 2.15 3.51
N PRO A 14 -15.34 2.55 3.95
CA PRO A 14 -15.77 3.94 3.95
C PRO A 14 -14.96 4.81 4.93
N PHE A 15 -14.95 6.12 4.70
CA PHE A 15 -14.44 7.08 5.67
C PHE A 15 -15.29 7.06 6.96
N ARG A 16 -14.68 7.36 8.12
CA ARG A 16 -15.44 7.47 9.37
C ARG A 16 -16.51 8.57 9.33
N SER A 17 -16.28 9.63 8.55
CA SER A 17 -17.22 10.73 8.32
C SER A 17 -18.52 10.30 7.63
N GLU A 18 -18.52 9.16 6.92
CA GLU A 18 -19.72 8.62 6.27
C GLU A 18 -20.68 7.94 7.26
N GLY A 19 -20.26 7.78 8.52
CA GLY A 19 -21.10 7.34 9.63
C GLY A 19 -21.04 5.83 9.94
N PRO A 20 -21.37 5.44 11.19
CA PRO A 20 -21.15 4.10 11.72
C PRO A 20 -21.97 3.02 11.01
N ASN A 21 -23.14 3.38 10.47
CA ASN A 21 -23.99 2.44 9.72
C ASN A 21 -23.31 1.95 8.43
N ARG A 22 -22.63 2.83 7.69
CA ARG A 22 -21.88 2.45 6.48
C ARG A 22 -20.71 1.55 6.82
N THR A 23 -19.96 1.86 7.88
CA THR A 23 -18.88 1.00 8.37
C THR A 23 -19.37 -0.39 8.75
N ARG A 24 -20.49 -0.50 9.48
CA ARG A 24 -21.07 -1.79 9.87
C ARG A 24 -21.45 -2.64 8.65
N LEU A 25 -22.11 -2.02 7.66
CA LEU A 25 -22.48 -2.70 6.41
C LEU A 25 -21.25 -3.15 5.61
N ALA A 26 -20.22 -2.31 5.52
CA ALA A 26 -18.97 -2.66 4.85
C ALA A 26 -18.30 -3.88 5.51
N ILE A 27 -18.19 -3.91 6.83
CA ILE A 27 -17.61 -5.06 7.55
C ILE A 27 -18.39 -6.36 7.28
N GLN A 28 -19.73 -6.30 7.31
CA GLN A 28 -20.58 -7.45 6.98
C GLN A 28 -20.37 -7.93 5.53
N GLY A 29 -20.30 -6.99 4.58
CA GLY A 29 -20.02 -7.28 3.18
C GLY A 29 -18.63 -7.90 2.96
N LEU A 30 -17.60 -7.38 3.63
CA LEU A 30 -16.24 -7.90 3.56
C LEU A 30 -16.15 -9.33 4.09
N ALA A 31 -16.84 -9.65 5.19
CA ALA A 31 -16.89 -11.00 5.74
C ALA A 31 -17.56 -12.00 4.77
N ALA A 32 -18.65 -11.60 4.12
CA ALA A 32 -19.30 -12.42 3.10
C ALA A 32 -18.43 -12.59 1.84
N LEU A 33 -17.79 -11.50 1.39
CA LEU A 33 -16.93 -11.52 0.20
C LEU A 33 -15.69 -12.40 0.40
N ALA A 34 -15.08 -12.38 1.58
CA ALA A 34 -13.92 -13.20 1.92
C ALA A 34 -14.18 -14.71 1.76
N GLN A 35 -15.43 -15.15 1.92
CA GLN A 35 -15.81 -16.56 1.71
C GLN A 35 -15.87 -16.94 0.22
N SER A 36 -15.95 -15.96 -0.67
CA SER A 36 -16.15 -16.15 -2.11
C SER A 36 -14.89 -15.90 -2.95
N VAL A 37 -13.85 -15.28 -2.39
CA VAL A 37 -12.62 -14.87 -3.09
C VAL A 37 -11.37 -15.52 -2.50
N ASP A 38 -10.33 -15.69 -3.31
CA ASP A 38 -9.04 -16.29 -2.91
C ASP A 38 -8.15 -15.29 -2.18
N THR A 39 -8.13 -14.05 -2.66
CA THR A 39 -7.51 -12.91 -2.00
C THR A 39 -8.49 -11.75 -1.93
N LEU A 40 -8.57 -11.11 -0.76
CA LEU A 40 -9.32 -9.89 -0.52
C LEU A 40 -8.33 -8.79 -0.10
N ILE A 41 -8.02 -7.89 -1.02
CA ILE A 41 -7.21 -6.68 -0.77
C ILE A 41 -8.15 -5.59 -0.27
N VAL A 42 -7.93 -5.15 0.97
CA VAL A 42 -8.77 -4.13 1.62
C VAL A 42 -8.03 -2.82 1.71
N VAL A 43 -8.59 -1.77 1.10
CA VAL A 43 -8.08 -0.40 1.14
C VAL A 43 -8.88 0.42 2.17
N PRO A 44 -8.28 0.79 3.32
CA PRO A 44 -8.94 1.64 4.29
C PRO A 44 -8.96 3.10 3.84
N ASN A 45 -10.10 3.63 3.38
CA ASN A 45 -10.17 5.04 2.95
C ASN A 45 -9.77 6.01 4.07
N GLN A 46 -9.99 5.62 5.33
CA GLN A 46 -9.54 6.38 6.48
C GLN A 46 -8.02 6.67 6.46
N ASN A 47 -7.20 5.76 5.91
CA ASN A 47 -5.75 5.92 5.86
C ASN A 47 -5.31 6.84 4.71
N LEU A 48 -6.18 7.06 3.71
CA LEU A 48 -5.94 8.08 2.68
C LEU A 48 -5.90 9.48 3.27
N LEU A 49 -6.54 9.71 4.42
CA LEU A 49 -6.47 11.01 5.09
C LEU A 49 -5.06 11.33 5.61
N ALA A 50 -4.27 10.32 5.96
CA ALA A 50 -2.86 10.50 6.33
C ALA A 50 -1.99 10.96 5.14
N LEU A 51 -2.47 10.74 3.92
CA LEU A 51 -1.83 11.16 2.68
C LEU A 51 -2.38 12.52 2.18
N SER A 52 -3.34 13.12 2.90
CA SER A 52 -4.02 14.37 2.51
C SER A 52 -3.64 15.53 3.43
N ASN A 53 -3.89 16.76 2.97
CA ASN A 53 -3.70 17.97 3.77
C ASN A 53 -5.05 18.66 4.06
N ALA A 54 -5.04 19.70 4.90
CA ALA A 54 -6.27 20.41 5.29
C ALA A 54 -7.02 21.08 4.11
N SER A 55 -6.36 21.21 2.96
CA SER A 55 -6.93 21.80 1.74
C SER A 55 -7.50 20.75 0.77
N THR A 56 -7.28 19.46 1.03
CA THR A 56 -7.77 18.38 0.16
C THR A 56 -9.29 18.34 0.15
N THR A 57 -9.86 18.49 -1.04
CA THR A 57 -11.31 18.43 -1.24
C THR A 57 -11.82 16.98 -1.17
N LEU A 58 -13.12 16.81 -0.95
CA LEU A 58 -13.76 15.49 -0.97
C LEU A 58 -13.56 14.77 -2.32
N VAL A 59 -13.59 15.52 -3.43
CA VAL A 59 -13.38 14.97 -4.78
C VAL A 59 -11.95 14.45 -4.94
N GLU A 60 -10.96 15.19 -4.46
CA GLU A 60 -9.56 14.74 -4.48
C GLU A 60 -9.34 13.52 -3.58
N ALA A 61 -9.99 13.46 -2.41
CA ALA A 61 -9.93 12.28 -1.53
C ALA A 61 -10.45 11.01 -2.21
N PHE A 62 -11.55 11.09 -2.97
CA PHE A 62 -12.03 9.96 -3.78
C PHE A 62 -11.08 9.63 -4.93
N ARG A 63 -10.49 10.62 -5.59
CA ARG A 63 -9.47 10.36 -6.63
C ARG A 63 -8.25 9.64 -6.07
N TYR A 64 -7.82 9.94 -4.85
CA TYR A 64 -6.76 9.19 -4.18
C TYR A 64 -7.18 7.74 -3.90
N ALA A 65 -8.42 7.52 -3.47
CA ALA A 65 -8.94 6.16 -3.28
C ALA A 65 -8.93 5.37 -4.59
N ASP A 66 -9.41 5.97 -5.69
CA ASP A 66 -9.42 5.35 -7.01
C ASP A 66 -8.01 5.04 -7.51
N ALA A 67 -7.06 5.95 -7.29
CA ALA A 67 -5.65 5.72 -7.62
C ALA A 67 -5.08 4.52 -6.86
N VAL A 68 -5.34 4.41 -5.56
CA VAL A 68 -4.86 3.28 -4.74
C VAL A 68 -5.52 1.95 -5.17
N LEU A 69 -6.82 1.97 -5.48
CA LEU A 69 -7.52 0.79 -6.00
C LEU A 69 -6.95 0.35 -7.35
N LEU A 70 -6.70 1.30 -8.25
CA LEU A 70 -6.06 1.04 -9.54
C LEU A 70 -4.68 0.43 -9.36
N GLU A 71 -3.87 0.96 -8.45
CA GLU A 71 -2.56 0.42 -8.14
C GLU A 71 -2.65 -1.02 -7.60
N GLY A 72 -3.66 -1.33 -6.77
CA GLY A 72 -3.89 -2.69 -6.27
C GLY A 72 -4.21 -3.70 -7.37
N VAL A 73 -4.98 -3.28 -8.38
CA VAL A 73 -5.24 -4.12 -9.56
C VAL A 73 -3.98 -4.26 -10.42
N LYS A 74 -3.34 -3.13 -10.75
CA LYS A 74 -2.12 -3.10 -11.58
C LYS A 74 -0.99 -3.90 -10.96
N GLY A 75 -0.83 -3.88 -9.64
CA GLY A 75 0.19 -4.64 -8.92
C GLY A 75 0.13 -6.13 -9.21
N VAL A 76 -1.06 -6.69 -9.47
CA VAL A 76 -1.24 -8.09 -9.86
C VAL A 76 -1.23 -8.25 -11.39
N THR A 77 -1.98 -7.42 -12.10
CA THR A 77 -2.20 -7.62 -13.55
C THR A 77 -0.98 -7.30 -14.40
N ASP A 78 -0.17 -6.31 -14.00
CA ASP A 78 0.99 -5.90 -14.79
C ASP A 78 2.03 -7.02 -14.89
N LEU A 79 2.20 -7.83 -13.83
CA LEU A 79 3.08 -9.00 -13.84
C LEU A 79 2.64 -10.10 -14.82
N ILE A 80 1.35 -10.15 -15.17
CA ILE A 80 0.80 -11.17 -16.07
C ILE A 80 0.84 -10.68 -17.52
N VAL A 81 0.52 -9.41 -17.73
CA VAL A 81 0.25 -8.85 -19.07
C VAL A 81 1.46 -8.17 -19.68
N LYS A 82 2.31 -7.53 -18.86
CA LYS A 82 3.48 -6.79 -19.33
C LYS A 82 4.77 -7.54 -18.96
N PRO A 83 5.39 -8.24 -19.92
CA PRO A 83 6.64 -8.92 -19.64
C PRO A 83 7.72 -7.91 -19.27
N GLY A 84 8.36 -8.10 -18.12
CA GLY A 84 9.61 -7.44 -17.76
C GLY A 84 10.83 -8.31 -18.00
N LEU A 85 11.98 -7.85 -17.53
CA LEU A 85 13.26 -8.57 -17.61
C LEU A 85 13.26 -9.83 -16.73
N ILE A 86 12.57 -9.77 -15.59
CA ILE A 86 12.37 -10.89 -14.65
C ILE A 86 10.87 -11.16 -14.65
N ASN A 87 10.46 -12.07 -15.51
CA ASN A 87 9.06 -12.43 -15.66
C ASN A 87 8.68 -13.48 -14.61
N LEU A 88 7.57 -13.22 -13.90
CA LEU A 88 6.92 -14.22 -13.07
C LEU A 88 5.94 -15.02 -13.92
N ASP A 89 5.78 -16.30 -13.60
CA ASP A 89 4.70 -17.08 -14.17
C ASP A 89 3.41 -16.98 -13.33
N PHE A 90 2.30 -17.39 -13.93
CA PHE A 90 1.01 -17.38 -13.23
C PHE A 90 0.96 -18.39 -12.08
N ALA A 91 1.74 -19.47 -12.12
CA ALA A 91 1.75 -20.47 -11.07
C ALA A 91 2.38 -19.92 -9.78
N ASP A 92 3.42 -19.11 -9.89
CA ASP A 92 4.05 -18.37 -8.79
C ASP A 92 3.06 -17.39 -8.16
N ILE A 93 2.39 -16.57 -8.99
CA ILE A 93 1.37 -15.62 -8.52
C ILE A 93 0.22 -16.37 -7.82
N ASN A 94 -0.27 -17.45 -8.43
CA ASN A 94 -1.32 -18.28 -7.87
C ASN A 94 -0.90 -18.92 -6.55
N THR A 95 0.38 -19.26 -6.34
CA THR A 95 0.87 -19.82 -5.08
C THR A 95 0.75 -18.84 -3.91
N ILE A 96 0.93 -17.54 -4.15
CA ILE A 96 0.81 -16.50 -3.11
C ILE A 96 -0.63 -16.03 -2.91
N LEU A 97 -1.41 -15.93 -4.00
CA LEU A 97 -2.76 -15.35 -3.97
C LEU A 97 -3.87 -16.40 -3.79
N SER A 98 -3.60 -17.67 -4.07
CA SER A 98 -4.58 -18.74 -3.82
C SER A 98 -4.72 -18.96 -2.32
N LYS A 99 -5.93 -18.76 -1.79
CA LYS A 99 -6.26 -18.91 -0.36
C LYS A 99 -5.46 -18.01 0.57
N ALA A 100 -4.93 -16.89 0.06
CA ALA A 100 -4.31 -15.83 0.84
C ALA A 100 -5.24 -15.26 1.92
N GLY A 101 -6.55 -15.30 1.67
CA GLY A 101 -7.55 -14.69 2.54
C GLY A 101 -7.43 -13.18 2.46
N ARG A 102 -7.15 -12.52 3.59
CA ARG A 102 -7.01 -11.06 3.63
C ARG A 102 -5.60 -10.64 3.24
N ALA A 103 -5.53 -9.61 2.40
CA ALA A 103 -4.29 -9.00 1.97
C ALA A 103 -4.33 -7.47 2.11
N MET A 104 -3.15 -6.88 2.15
CA MET A 104 -2.96 -5.44 2.15
C MET A 104 -1.96 -5.05 1.07
N MET A 105 -2.02 -3.79 0.68
CA MET A 105 -1.21 -3.26 -0.39
C MET A 105 -0.41 -2.06 0.11
N GLY A 106 0.88 -2.05 -0.20
CA GLY A 106 1.73 -0.88 -0.12
C GLY A 106 2.27 -0.48 -1.48
N SER A 107 2.48 0.81 -1.68
CA SER A 107 3.06 1.34 -2.92
C SER A 107 3.99 2.52 -2.64
N GLY A 108 5.04 2.62 -3.44
CA GLY A 108 6.05 3.65 -3.37
C GLY A 108 6.58 3.99 -4.76
N GLN A 109 6.93 5.25 -4.96
CA GLN A 109 7.58 5.74 -6.17
C GLN A 109 8.72 6.67 -5.77
N ALA A 110 9.84 6.55 -6.46
CA ALA A 110 10.92 7.52 -6.34
C ALA A 110 11.66 7.69 -7.68
N ALA A 111 12.44 8.78 -7.78
CA ALA A 111 13.21 9.15 -8.95
C ALA A 111 14.57 9.73 -8.53
N GLY A 112 15.54 9.73 -9.44
CA GLY A 112 16.91 10.17 -9.15
C GLY A 112 17.83 9.05 -8.65
N ALA A 113 18.96 9.41 -8.02
CA ALA A 113 20.05 8.47 -7.74
C ALA A 113 19.72 7.39 -6.71
N ASN A 114 18.86 7.69 -5.72
CA ASN A 114 18.48 6.77 -4.64
C ASN A 114 17.07 6.19 -4.82
N ARG A 115 16.52 6.25 -6.04
CA ARG A 115 15.13 5.90 -6.32
C ARG A 115 14.75 4.46 -5.93
N ALA A 116 15.68 3.52 -5.99
CA ALA A 116 15.42 2.14 -5.61
C ALA A 116 15.10 2.00 -4.12
N GLU A 117 16.00 2.51 -3.28
CA GLU A 117 15.88 2.47 -1.82
C GLU A 117 14.67 3.30 -1.35
N GLU A 118 14.53 4.53 -1.87
CA GLU A 118 13.41 5.41 -1.51
C GLU A 118 12.05 4.82 -1.91
N ALA A 119 11.92 4.22 -3.09
CA ALA A 119 10.67 3.59 -3.52
C ALA A 119 10.33 2.36 -2.67
N ALA A 120 11.33 1.55 -2.31
CA ALA A 120 11.15 0.38 -1.44
C ALA A 120 10.69 0.79 -0.04
N TYR A 121 11.36 1.78 0.58
CA TYR A 121 10.95 2.30 1.88
C TYR A 121 9.54 2.88 1.84
N ALA A 122 9.22 3.69 0.82
CA ALA A 122 7.88 4.27 0.66
C ALA A 122 6.80 3.18 0.54
N ALA A 123 7.09 2.09 -0.18
CA ALA A 123 6.17 0.96 -0.32
C ALA A 123 5.94 0.20 1.00
N MET A 124 6.97 0.06 1.84
CA MET A 124 6.88 -0.63 3.13
C MET A 124 6.36 0.26 4.28
N SER A 125 6.53 1.58 4.19
CA SER A 125 6.12 2.54 5.23
C SER A 125 4.80 3.25 4.94
N THR A 126 4.04 2.79 3.95
CA THR A 126 2.78 3.43 3.56
C THR A 126 1.68 3.24 4.62
N PRO A 127 0.87 4.29 4.91
CA PRO A 127 -0.27 4.19 5.82
C PRO A 127 -1.26 3.09 5.46
N LEU A 128 -1.29 2.62 4.21
CA LEU A 128 -2.18 1.56 3.76
C LEU A 128 -1.84 0.17 4.32
N LEU A 129 -0.57 -0.07 4.65
CA LEU A 129 -0.14 -1.27 5.38
C LEU A 129 -0.52 -1.21 6.87
N GLY A 130 -0.85 -0.02 7.37
CA GLY A 130 -1.29 0.22 8.75
C GLY A 130 -0.21 -0.12 9.80
N ASP A 131 -0.65 -0.37 11.03
CA ASP A 131 0.24 -0.76 12.15
C ASP A 131 0.50 -2.28 12.21
N LEU A 132 0.32 -3.00 11.11
CA LEU A 132 0.48 -4.44 11.12
C LEU A 132 1.96 -4.81 11.06
N PRO A 133 2.40 -5.77 11.89
CA PRO A 133 3.71 -6.36 11.73
C PRO A 133 3.71 -7.10 10.40
N THR A 134 4.40 -6.55 9.40
CA THR A 134 4.79 -7.26 8.17
C THR A 134 5.57 -8.55 8.49
N GLU A 135 6.12 -8.63 9.71
CA GLU A 135 6.70 -9.79 10.38
C GLU A 135 5.76 -11.02 10.44
N HIS A 136 4.44 -10.84 10.37
CA HIS A 136 3.46 -11.93 10.42
C HIS A 136 2.91 -12.32 9.04
N ALA A 137 3.40 -11.70 7.97
CA ALA A 137 3.02 -12.06 6.62
C ALA A 137 3.56 -13.46 6.27
N THR A 138 2.72 -14.30 5.66
CA THR A 138 3.16 -15.61 5.16
C THR A 138 3.59 -15.56 3.70
N GLY A 139 3.14 -14.53 2.98
CA GLY A 139 3.42 -14.35 1.56
C GLY A 139 3.49 -12.89 1.17
N LEU A 140 4.45 -12.56 0.32
CA LEU A 140 4.58 -11.25 -0.30
C LEU A 140 4.68 -11.40 -1.82
N LEU A 141 3.92 -10.57 -2.53
CA LEU A 141 4.07 -10.35 -3.96
C LEU A 141 4.61 -8.94 -4.19
N VAL A 142 5.78 -8.83 -4.79
CA VAL A 142 6.46 -7.56 -5.07
C VAL A 142 6.46 -7.32 -6.59
N THR A 143 5.96 -6.16 -6.98
CA THR A 143 5.90 -5.73 -8.38
C THR A 143 6.76 -4.49 -8.52
N ILE A 144 7.81 -4.59 -9.33
CA ILE A 144 8.74 -3.49 -9.59
C ILE A 144 8.52 -3.02 -11.03
N ARG A 145 8.21 -1.74 -11.22
CA ARG A 145 8.05 -1.12 -12.52
C ARG A 145 9.09 -0.04 -12.73
N GLY A 146 9.67 -0.01 -13.92
CA GLY A 146 10.65 0.99 -14.34
C GLY A 146 10.82 1.02 -15.87
N GLY A 147 11.59 2.01 -16.34
CA GLY A 147 11.99 2.13 -17.74
C GLY A 147 13.15 1.20 -18.12
N GLU A 148 13.74 1.43 -19.31
CA GLU A 148 14.92 0.66 -19.78
C GLU A 148 16.17 0.97 -18.97
N ASP A 149 16.14 2.09 -18.25
CA ASP A 149 17.16 2.58 -17.36
C ASP A 149 17.15 1.89 -15.99
N MET A 150 16.18 1.01 -15.71
CA MET A 150 16.13 0.21 -14.49
C MET A 150 17.20 -0.88 -14.51
N THR A 151 18.07 -0.86 -13.50
CA THR A 151 19.22 -1.78 -13.41
C THR A 151 18.95 -2.96 -12.48
N LEU A 152 19.70 -4.05 -12.64
CA LEU A 152 19.64 -5.20 -11.73
C LEU A 152 20.04 -4.82 -10.29
N TYR A 153 20.97 -3.87 -10.12
CA TYR A 153 21.40 -3.40 -8.81
C TYR A 153 20.26 -2.71 -8.05
N GLU A 154 19.44 -1.92 -8.75
CA GLU A 154 18.27 -1.27 -8.16
C GLU A 154 17.22 -2.30 -7.73
N VAL A 155 16.99 -3.32 -8.55
CA VAL A 155 16.09 -4.43 -8.21
C VAL A 155 16.60 -5.19 -6.97
N ASP A 156 17.89 -5.49 -6.90
CA ASP A 156 18.50 -6.17 -5.74
C ASP A 156 18.38 -5.32 -4.46
N THR A 157 18.62 -4.01 -4.58
CA THR A 157 18.48 -3.05 -3.46
C THR A 157 17.04 -3.05 -2.93
N ILE A 158 16.04 -2.98 -3.82
CA ILE A 158 14.61 -3.01 -3.44
C ILE A 158 14.29 -4.32 -2.70
N MET A 159 14.76 -5.44 -3.23
CA MET A 159 14.51 -6.75 -2.62
C MET A 159 15.21 -6.91 -1.27
N GLY A 160 16.39 -6.34 -1.09
CA GLY A 160 17.09 -6.28 0.20
C GLY A 160 16.25 -5.57 1.26
N VAL A 161 15.82 -4.34 0.97
CA VAL A 161 14.99 -3.54 1.90
C VAL A 161 13.69 -4.27 2.28
N ILE A 162 13.01 -4.88 1.32
CA ILE A 162 11.76 -5.61 1.58
C ILE A 162 12.02 -6.83 2.45
N ARG A 163 13.08 -7.61 2.16
CA ARG A 163 13.45 -8.81 2.92
C ARG A 163 13.83 -8.49 4.36
N ASP A 164 14.51 -7.37 4.60
CA ASP A 164 14.89 -6.93 5.94
C ASP A 164 13.67 -6.53 6.80
N THR A 165 12.53 -6.25 6.17
CA THR A 165 11.30 -5.78 6.84
C THR A 165 10.27 -6.90 7.07
N VAL A 166 10.53 -8.12 6.58
CA VAL A 166 9.62 -9.27 6.71
C VAL A 166 10.30 -10.44 7.40
N ALA A 167 9.51 -11.39 7.89
CA ALA A 167 10.05 -12.61 8.47
C ALA A 167 10.81 -13.43 7.43
N GLU A 168 11.94 -14.04 7.84
CA GLU A 168 12.76 -14.92 6.99
C GLU A 168 11.95 -16.13 6.45
N SER A 169 10.91 -16.54 7.18
CA SER A 169 10.01 -17.62 6.75
C SER A 169 8.93 -17.19 5.76
N ALA A 170 8.81 -15.90 5.43
CA ALA A 170 7.80 -15.41 4.50
C ALA A 170 8.17 -15.81 3.06
N ASN A 171 7.19 -16.32 2.31
CA ASN A 171 7.41 -16.61 0.90
C ASN A 171 7.36 -15.30 0.09
N VAL A 172 8.51 -14.82 -0.38
CA VAL A 172 8.61 -13.57 -1.14
C VAL A 172 8.79 -13.88 -2.62
N ILE A 173 7.80 -13.47 -3.41
CA ILE A 173 7.79 -13.58 -4.87
C ILE A 173 7.88 -12.17 -5.44
N PHE A 174 8.76 -11.96 -6.42
CA PHE A 174 8.93 -10.66 -7.07
C PHE A 174 9.03 -10.78 -8.57
N GLY A 175 8.53 -9.76 -9.27
CA GLY A 175 8.66 -9.66 -10.72
C GLY A 175 8.88 -8.22 -11.13
N THR A 176 9.46 -8.06 -12.32
CA THR A 176 9.65 -6.75 -12.93
C THR A 176 8.71 -6.56 -14.10
N CYS A 177 8.30 -5.33 -14.34
CA CYS A 177 7.50 -4.94 -15.49
C CYS A 177 8.14 -3.70 -16.11
N TYR A 178 8.24 -3.71 -17.43
CA TYR A 178 8.74 -2.57 -18.18
C TYR A 178 7.60 -1.57 -18.45
N ASP A 179 7.83 -0.30 -18.14
CA ASP A 179 6.93 0.78 -18.49
C ASP A 179 7.71 2.03 -18.94
N PRO A 180 7.71 2.36 -20.24
CA PRO A 180 8.47 3.50 -20.76
C PRO A 180 7.90 4.85 -20.31
N SER A 181 6.66 4.90 -19.81
CA SER A 181 6.05 6.17 -19.37
C SER A 181 6.64 6.71 -18.07
N ILE A 182 7.39 5.89 -17.33
CA ILE A 182 7.97 6.22 -16.03
C ILE A 182 9.50 6.18 -16.02
N GLU A 183 10.13 6.26 -17.21
CA GLU A 183 11.59 6.34 -17.35
C GLU A 183 12.20 7.40 -16.43
N GLY A 184 13.30 7.08 -15.76
CA GLY A 184 13.87 7.93 -14.71
C GLY A 184 13.29 7.71 -13.32
N SER A 185 12.20 6.95 -13.17
CA SER A 185 11.59 6.60 -11.88
C SER A 185 11.35 5.10 -11.71
N ILE A 186 11.25 4.67 -10.46
CA ILE A 186 10.89 3.30 -10.10
C ILE A 186 9.62 3.33 -9.25
N HIS A 187 8.66 2.46 -9.59
CA HIS A 187 7.49 2.20 -8.78
C HIS A 187 7.56 0.80 -8.19
N VAL A 188 7.40 0.71 -6.87
CA VAL A 188 7.33 -0.55 -6.14
C VAL A 188 5.92 -0.71 -5.58
N SER A 189 5.30 -1.86 -5.83
CA SER A 189 4.04 -2.26 -5.23
C SER A 189 4.25 -3.56 -4.48
N VAL A 190 3.79 -3.64 -3.24
CA VAL A 190 3.90 -4.81 -2.38
C VAL A 190 2.51 -5.24 -1.96
N ILE A 191 2.17 -6.49 -2.20
CA ILE A 191 0.94 -7.12 -1.69
C ILE A 191 1.34 -8.11 -0.61
N VAL A 192 0.86 -7.86 0.60
CA VAL A 192 1.15 -8.66 1.78
C VAL A 192 -0.04 -9.56 2.08
N SER A 193 0.17 -10.87 2.12
CA SER A 193 -0.86 -11.88 2.35
C SER A 193 -0.58 -12.74 3.59
N GLY A 194 -1.61 -13.47 4.04
CA GLY A 194 -1.50 -14.39 5.18
C GLY A 194 -1.57 -13.75 6.56
N ILE A 195 -2.00 -12.49 6.63
CA ILE A 195 -2.18 -11.79 7.90
C ILE A 195 -3.44 -12.34 8.58
N LYS A 196 -3.25 -13.11 9.65
CA LYS A 196 -4.35 -13.55 10.55
C LYS A 196 -4.84 -12.36 11.37
N MET A 197 -5.63 -11.50 10.75
CA MET A 197 -6.36 -10.45 11.45
C MET A 197 -7.60 -11.05 12.09
N ASP A 198 -7.60 -11.15 13.41
CA ASP A 198 -8.74 -11.70 14.15
C ASP A 198 -9.97 -10.76 14.13
N GLN A 199 -9.85 -9.54 13.57
CA GLN A 199 -10.99 -8.63 13.41
C GLN A 199 -10.87 -7.76 12.14
N PHE A 200 -12.00 -7.51 11.46
CA PHE A 200 -12.17 -6.42 10.49
C PHE A 200 -12.25 -5.05 11.20
N THR A 201 -11.39 -4.84 12.20
CA THR A 201 -11.32 -3.58 12.93
C THR A 201 -10.39 -2.65 12.15
N PRO A 202 -10.88 -1.54 11.59
CA PRO A 202 -10.01 -0.57 10.94
C PRO A 202 -8.96 -0.10 11.94
N PRO A 203 -7.69 0.09 11.53
CA PRO A 203 -6.64 0.54 12.43
C PRO A 203 -7.11 1.79 13.17
N ALA A 204 -7.02 1.73 14.49
CA ALA A 204 -7.35 2.84 15.34
C ALA A 204 -6.21 3.86 15.22
N GLY A 205 -6.25 4.69 14.18
CA GLY A 205 -5.42 5.89 14.13
C GLY A 205 -5.60 6.63 15.46
N LYS A 206 -4.54 6.68 16.27
CA LYS A 206 -4.55 7.40 17.54
C LYS A 206 -4.77 8.86 17.20
N VAL A 207 -6.01 9.33 17.31
CA VAL A 207 -6.28 10.75 17.46
C VAL A 207 -5.56 11.13 18.75
N ARG A 208 -4.43 11.83 18.61
CA ARG A 208 -3.73 12.45 19.72
C ARG A 208 -4.77 13.32 20.44
N LYS A 209 -5.21 12.89 21.62
CA LYS A 209 -6.04 13.72 22.49
C LYS A 209 -5.24 14.99 22.76
N THR A 210 -5.56 16.08 22.08
CA THR A 210 -5.21 17.41 22.57
C THR A 210 -6.05 17.58 23.84
N ALA A 211 -5.37 17.48 24.98
CA ALA A 211 -5.96 17.83 26.26
C ALA A 211 -6.32 19.32 26.20
N ALA A 212 -7.61 19.60 26.10
CA ALA A 212 -8.17 20.89 26.48
C ALA A 212 -8.72 20.70 27.89
N ASP A 213 -7.93 21.06 28.90
CA ASP A 213 -8.43 21.90 29.99
C ASP A 213 -7.27 22.60 30.73
N SER A 214 -7.48 23.91 30.93
CA SER A 214 -6.82 24.89 31.81
C SER A 214 -5.34 24.73 32.20
N ASP A 215 -4.47 25.59 31.65
CA ASP A 215 -3.91 26.72 32.41
C ASP A 215 -3.01 27.61 31.54
N VAL A 216 -3.25 28.92 31.60
CA VAL A 216 -2.45 29.99 30.99
C VAL A 216 -1.45 30.48 32.05
N PRO A 217 -0.15 30.65 31.73
CA PRO A 217 0.34 32.00 31.53
C PRO A 217 1.33 32.19 30.37
N THR A 218 1.18 33.37 29.78
CA THR A 218 1.97 34.10 28.80
C THR A 218 3.48 34.07 29.05
N THR A 219 4.28 33.80 28.01
CA THR A 219 5.52 34.58 27.72
C THR A 219 5.95 34.40 26.26
N THR A 220 6.14 35.54 25.62
CA THR A 220 6.66 35.83 24.27
C THR A 220 8.15 35.47 24.16
N THR A 221 8.61 34.88 23.06
CA THR A 221 9.82 35.31 22.31
C THR A 221 9.85 34.66 20.91
N ASP A 222 10.04 35.51 19.90
CA ASP A 222 10.34 35.19 18.49
C ASP A 222 11.67 34.44 18.30
N GLU A 223 11.71 33.44 17.41
CA GLU A 223 12.61 33.38 16.22
C GLU A 223 12.44 32.04 15.45
N PRO A 224 12.81 31.98 14.14
CA PRO A 224 12.01 31.29 13.14
C PRO A 224 12.38 29.81 12.89
N ALA A 225 11.38 29.08 12.42
CA ALA A 225 11.45 27.67 12.04
C ALA A 225 12.35 27.44 10.82
N LYS A 226 13.26 26.46 10.95
CA LYS A 226 13.93 25.83 9.81
C LYS A 226 12.91 24.97 9.05
N GLU A 227 12.76 25.27 7.77
CA GLU A 227 12.01 24.46 6.80
C GLU A 227 12.56 23.02 6.79
N SER A 228 11.73 22.06 7.20
CA SER A 228 11.92 20.66 6.84
C SER A 228 11.29 20.46 5.47
N THR A 229 12.12 20.30 4.45
CA THR A 229 11.73 19.98 3.08
C THR A 229 10.91 18.70 3.09
N GLY A 230 9.58 18.84 3.02
CA GLY A 230 8.63 17.75 2.98
C GLY A 230 8.69 17.00 1.66
N LEU A 231 8.43 15.70 1.75
CA LEU A 231 8.35 14.67 0.70
C LEU A 231 7.18 14.89 -0.29
N PHE A 232 6.99 16.13 -0.76
CA PHE A 232 5.83 16.56 -1.56
C PHE A 232 6.08 16.58 -3.08
N GLY A 233 7.19 15.98 -3.54
CA GLY A 233 7.53 15.92 -4.96
C GLY A 233 6.81 14.83 -5.78
N PHE A 234 6.20 13.84 -5.13
CA PHE A 234 5.97 12.53 -5.78
C PHE A 234 4.55 12.20 -6.24
N PHE A 235 3.59 13.11 -6.14
CA PHE A 235 2.24 12.92 -6.72
C PHE A 235 1.81 14.11 -7.58
N LYS A 236 2.57 14.40 -8.63
CA LYS A 236 2.08 15.16 -9.78
C LYS A 236 1.86 14.18 -10.95
N LEU A 237 0.59 13.94 -11.27
CA LEU A 237 0.19 13.66 -12.66
C LEU A 237 0.30 14.96 -13.48
#